data_AF-A0A7K3G5G5-F1
#
_entry.id   AF-A0A7K3G5G5-F1
#
_cell.length_a   1.000
_cell.length_b   1.000
_cell.length_c   1.000
_cell.angle_alpha   90.00
_cell.angle_beta   90.00
_cell.angle_gamma   90.00
#
_symmetry.space_group_name_H-M   'P 1'
#
loop_
_entity.id
_entity.type
_entity.pdbx_description
1 polymer ?
#
loop_
_entity_poly.entity_id
_entity_poly.type
_entity_poly.pdbx_seq_one_letter_code
_entity_poly.pdbx_strand_id
1 'polypeptide(L)'
;MPDRPYTDDDLRAEAARQHSVLTEDPDYVGVGEQMADTEIESHLPPAEADGAEGWHWDEALDEDQFDEAQRKIHGLIVGAADLSEWAVNLGADGLEPYDGQLTLDGGSKPIARIHFAFAPDMPEDMRIALVQGVGGAIARYL
;
A
#
# COMPACT_ATOMS: atom_id res chain seq x y z
N MET A 1 35.95 -19.06 4.96
CA MET A 1 34.99 -19.33 3.87
C MET A 1 33.69 -18.71 4.32
N PRO A 2 32.94 -17.97 3.48
CA PRO A 2 31.62 -17.54 3.93
C PRO A 2 30.82 -18.79 4.30
N ASP A 3 30.19 -18.79 5.48
CA ASP A 3 29.53 -19.95 6.10
C ASP A 3 28.33 -20.47 5.30
N ARG A 4 27.98 -19.85 4.15
CA ARG A 4 26.81 -20.15 3.33
C ARG A 4 27.11 -19.92 1.83
N PRO A 5 26.44 -20.64 0.91
CA PRO A 5 26.63 -20.49 -0.53
C PRO A 5 25.85 -19.31 -1.15
N TYR A 6 25.31 -18.40 -0.33
CA TYR A 6 24.49 -17.26 -0.76
C TYR A 6 24.80 -16.03 0.11
N THR A 7 24.48 -14.85 -0.43
CA THR A 7 24.62 -13.54 0.21
C THR A 7 23.26 -13.00 0.69
N ASP A 8 23.27 -11.94 1.50
CA ASP A 8 22.03 -11.28 1.92
C ASP A 8 21.33 -10.58 0.74
N ASP A 9 22.10 -10.11 -0.26
CA ASP A 9 21.55 -9.54 -1.50
C ASP A 9 20.80 -10.60 -2.31
N ASP A 10 21.30 -11.85 -2.36
CA ASP A 10 20.60 -12.96 -3.01
C ASP A 10 19.25 -13.24 -2.33
N LEU A 11 19.20 -13.17 -1.00
CA LEU A 11 17.97 -13.35 -0.24
C LEU A 11 16.97 -12.22 -0.49
N ARG A 12 17.44 -10.97 -0.51
CA ARG A 12 16.59 -9.80 -0.79
C ARG A 12 16.02 -9.84 -2.20
N ALA A 13 16.84 -10.19 -3.19
CA ALA A 13 16.40 -10.33 -4.57
C ALA A 13 15.34 -11.43 -4.73
N GLU A 14 15.55 -12.60 -4.13
CA GLU A 14 14.57 -13.69 -4.20
C GLU A 14 13.29 -13.37 -3.41
N ALA A 15 13.40 -12.71 -2.25
CA ALA A 15 12.24 -12.25 -1.50
C ALA A 15 11.42 -11.23 -2.28
N ALA A 16 12.07 -10.28 -2.96
CA ALA A 16 11.38 -9.30 -3.82
C ALA A 16 10.64 -9.99 -4.97
N ARG A 17 11.27 -10.98 -5.62
CA ARG A 17 10.64 -11.78 -6.68
C ARG A 17 9.43 -12.56 -6.16
N GLN A 18 9.54 -13.19 -5.00
CA GLN A 18 8.43 -13.94 -4.41
C GLN A 18 7.30 -13.02 -3.95
N HIS A 19 7.62 -11.90 -3.31
CA HIS A 19 6.63 -10.89 -2.93
C HIS A 19 5.87 -10.39 -4.15
N SER A 20 6.59 -10.04 -5.24
CA SER A 20 6.00 -9.65 -6.52
C SER A 20 5.01 -10.69 -7.02
N VAL A 21 5.41 -11.96 -7.10
CA VAL A 21 4.52 -13.06 -7.54
C VAL A 21 3.32 -13.26 -6.60
N LEU A 22 3.49 -13.12 -5.29
CA LEU A 22 2.41 -13.23 -4.32
C LEU A 22 1.43 -12.05 -4.39
N THR A 23 1.89 -10.90 -4.89
CA THR A 23 1.08 -9.71 -5.12
C THR A 23 0.59 -9.55 -6.57
N GLU A 24 1.17 -10.31 -7.51
CA GLU A 24 0.70 -10.46 -8.89
C GLU A 24 -0.59 -11.30 -8.90
N ASP A 25 -1.65 -10.61 -8.50
CA ASP A 25 -3.05 -10.80 -8.86
C ASP A 25 -3.75 -12.10 -8.38
N PRO A 26 -4.78 -11.99 -7.52
CA PRO A 26 -5.96 -12.82 -7.72
C PRO A 26 -6.55 -12.46 -9.09
N ASP A 27 -6.91 -13.46 -9.90
CA ASP A 27 -7.58 -13.17 -11.17
C ASP A 27 -8.90 -12.40 -10.94
N TYR A 28 -9.51 -11.92 -12.02
CA TYR A 28 -10.78 -11.20 -11.94
C TYR A 28 -11.78 -11.92 -11.03
N VAL A 29 -11.92 -13.24 -11.17
CA VAL A 29 -12.85 -14.06 -10.37
C VAL A 29 -12.43 -14.06 -8.90
N GLY A 30 -11.15 -14.24 -8.60
CA GLY A 30 -10.60 -14.20 -7.25
C GLY A 30 -10.79 -12.85 -6.56
N VAL A 31 -10.77 -11.73 -7.30
CA VAL A 31 -11.15 -10.41 -6.74
C VAL A 31 -12.62 -10.39 -6.34
N GLY A 32 -13.51 -10.92 -7.17
CA GLY A 32 -14.94 -10.99 -6.87
C GLY A 32 -15.24 -11.88 -5.66
N GLU A 33 -14.60 -13.05 -5.58
CA GLU A 33 -14.74 -13.96 -4.44
C GLU A 33 -14.27 -13.32 -3.12
N GLN A 34 -13.12 -12.65 -3.11
CA GLN A 34 -12.63 -11.96 -1.91
C GLN A 34 -13.45 -10.72 -1.57
N MET A 35 -14.00 -10.03 -2.57
CA MET A 35 -14.83 -8.84 -2.39
C MET A 35 -16.19 -9.19 -1.79
N ALA A 36 -16.82 -10.29 -2.22
CA ALA A 36 -18.15 -10.69 -1.76
C ALA A 36 -18.23 -10.82 -0.24
N ASP A 37 -17.25 -11.49 0.37
CA ASP A 37 -17.21 -11.76 1.81
C ASP A 37 -16.67 -10.59 2.67
N THR A 38 -16.61 -9.37 2.12
CA THR A 38 -16.04 -8.21 2.82
C THR A 38 -17.04 -7.07 2.97
N GLU A 39 -16.94 -6.37 4.10
CA GLU A 39 -17.72 -5.17 4.38
C GLU A 39 -17.19 -3.98 3.57
N ILE A 40 -18.10 -3.10 3.16
CA ILE A 40 -17.76 -1.83 2.53
C ILE A 40 -17.29 -0.87 3.63
N GLU A 41 -16.04 -0.42 3.54
CA GLU A 41 -15.38 0.44 4.55
C GLU A 41 -16.24 1.64 5.00
N SER A 42 -16.93 2.31 4.06
CA SER A 42 -17.77 3.48 4.37
C SER A 42 -19.09 3.14 5.08
N HIS A 43 -19.44 1.86 5.17
CA HIS A 43 -20.62 1.33 5.84
C HIS A 43 -20.29 0.55 7.11
N LEU A 44 -19.02 0.54 7.52
CA LEU A 44 -18.65 -0.01 8.81
C LEU A 44 -19.36 0.76 9.94
N PRO A 45 -19.88 0.05 10.95
CA PRO A 45 -20.48 0.68 12.10
C PRO A 45 -19.40 1.41 12.93
N PRO A 46 -19.79 2.36 13.79
CA PRO A 46 -18.85 2.98 14.72
C PRO A 46 -18.08 1.93 15.52
N ALA A 47 -16.80 2.18 15.80
CA ALA A 47 -15.94 1.22 16.49
C ALA A 47 -16.46 0.81 17.88
N GLU A 48 -17.32 1.62 18.49
CA GLU A 48 -17.95 1.34 19.79
C GLU A 48 -19.25 0.51 19.69
N ALA A 49 -19.74 0.22 18.49
CA ALA A 49 -20.94 -0.58 18.27
C ALA A 49 -20.60 -2.07 18.31
N ASP A 50 -20.69 -2.66 19.51
CA ASP A 50 -20.40 -4.08 19.74
C ASP A 50 -21.30 -5.01 18.90
N GLY A 51 -20.67 -5.85 18.08
CA GLY A 51 -21.33 -6.87 17.26
C GLY A 51 -22.19 -6.34 16.11
N ALA A 52 -22.09 -5.05 15.75
CA ALA A 52 -22.69 -4.55 14.53
C ALA A 52 -21.79 -4.92 13.33
N GLU A 53 -22.41 -5.39 12.25
CA GLU A 53 -21.77 -5.63 10.96
C GLU A 53 -22.13 -4.48 10.01
N GLY A 54 -21.16 -4.09 9.19
CA GLY A 54 -21.33 -3.20 8.05
C GLY A 54 -22.04 -3.90 6.90
N TRP A 55 -22.20 -3.17 5.80
CA TRP A 55 -22.80 -3.76 4.60
C TRP A 55 -21.76 -4.52 3.81
N HIS A 56 -22.04 -5.78 3.48
CA HIS A 56 -21.19 -6.56 2.58
C HIS A 56 -21.43 -6.15 1.13
N TRP A 57 -20.42 -6.33 0.29
CA TRP A 57 -20.50 -5.94 -1.13
C TRP A 57 -21.59 -6.70 -1.89
N ASP A 58 -21.78 -7.99 -1.62
CA ASP A 58 -22.76 -8.87 -2.27
C ASP A 58 -24.20 -8.66 -1.77
N GLU A 59 -24.37 -8.10 -0.57
CA GLU A 59 -25.66 -7.72 -0.01
C GLU A 59 -26.10 -6.31 -0.46
N ALA A 60 -25.13 -5.41 -0.61
CA ALA A 60 -25.40 -3.99 -0.89
C ALA A 60 -25.64 -3.71 -2.38
N LEU A 61 -25.12 -4.56 -3.27
CA LEU A 61 -25.12 -4.35 -4.71
C LEU A 61 -25.92 -5.43 -5.44
N ASP A 62 -26.59 -5.05 -6.53
CA ASP A 62 -27.08 -6.05 -7.49
C ASP A 62 -25.93 -6.64 -8.33
N GLU A 63 -26.23 -7.66 -9.12
CA GLU A 63 -25.23 -8.40 -9.93
C GLU A 63 -24.45 -7.47 -10.87
N ASP A 64 -25.14 -6.54 -11.55
CA ASP A 64 -24.50 -5.61 -12.50
C ASP A 64 -23.60 -4.61 -11.76
N GLN A 65 -24.06 -4.10 -10.62
CA GLN A 65 -23.29 -3.17 -9.76
C GLN A 65 -22.06 -3.84 -9.15
N PHE A 66 -22.20 -5.08 -8.70
CA PHE A 66 -21.12 -5.88 -8.14
C PHE A 66 -20.04 -6.14 -9.19
N ASP A 67 -20.43 -6.59 -10.37
CA ASP A 67 -19.56 -6.84 -11.52
C ASP A 67 -18.84 -5.54 -11.99
N GLU A 68 -19.52 -4.39 -11.97
CA GLU A 68 -18.89 -3.09 -12.23
C GLU A 68 -17.82 -2.74 -11.17
N ALA A 69 -18.13 -2.91 -9.89
CA ALA A 69 -17.22 -2.62 -8.79
C ALA A 69 -15.99 -3.55 -8.81
N GLN A 70 -16.21 -4.85 -9.03
CA GLN A 70 -15.16 -5.85 -9.20
C GLN A 70 -14.19 -5.48 -10.33
N ARG A 71 -14.69 -5.06 -11.50
CA ARG A 71 -13.82 -4.60 -12.60
C ARG A 71 -13.00 -3.38 -12.25
N LYS A 72 -13.58 -2.43 -11.52
CA LYS A 72 -12.85 -1.24 -11.08
C LYS A 72 -11.76 -1.59 -10.07
N ILE A 73 -12.05 -2.46 -9.11
CA ILE A 73 -11.08 -2.92 -8.11
C ILE A 73 -9.96 -3.69 -8.79
N HIS A 74 -10.28 -4.68 -9.64
CA HIS A 74 -9.29 -5.41 -10.42
C HIS A 74 -8.42 -4.48 -11.27
N GLY A 75 -9.02 -3.49 -11.92
CA GLY A 75 -8.27 -2.46 -12.66
C GLY A 75 -7.34 -1.60 -11.81
N LEU A 76 -7.70 -1.32 -10.55
CA LEU A 76 -6.81 -0.61 -9.60
C LEU A 76 -5.62 -1.48 -9.19
N ILE A 77 -5.85 -2.78 -8.95
CA ILE A 77 -4.81 -3.73 -8.57
C ILE A 77 -3.83 -3.93 -9.72
N VAL A 78 -4.31 -4.26 -10.92
CA VAL A 78 -3.48 -4.46 -12.12
C VAL A 78 -2.73 -3.18 -12.52
N GLY A 79 -3.30 -2.01 -12.24
CA GLY A 79 -2.68 -0.72 -12.50
C GLY A 79 -1.65 -0.27 -11.45
N ALA A 80 -1.56 -0.96 -10.30
CA ALA A 80 -0.64 -0.61 -9.24
C ALA A 80 0.82 -0.89 -9.65
N ALA A 81 1.73 -0.06 -9.16
CA ALA A 81 3.16 -0.31 -9.35
C ALA A 81 3.61 -1.47 -8.46
N ASP A 82 4.40 -2.39 -9.00
CA ASP A 82 5.10 -3.39 -8.20
C ASP A 82 6.19 -2.70 -7.37
N LEU A 83 5.96 -2.63 -6.05
CA LEU A 83 6.88 -2.05 -5.07
C LEU A 83 7.60 -3.13 -4.25
N SER A 84 7.57 -4.39 -4.68
CA SER A 84 8.06 -5.53 -3.89
C SER A 84 9.53 -5.41 -3.51
N GLU A 85 10.40 -4.99 -4.43
CA GLU A 85 11.81 -4.77 -4.13
C GLU A 85 12.00 -3.65 -3.09
N TRP A 86 11.25 -2.55 -3.21
CA TRP A 86 11.31 -1.47 -2.24
C TRP A 86 10.81 -1.92 -0.86
N ALA A 87 9.66 -2.60 -0.81
CA ALA A 87 9.08 -3.10 0.44
C ALA A 87 10.03 -4.07 1.15
N VAL A 88 10.63 -5.02 0.43
CA VAL A 88 11.59 -5.97 0.97
C VAL A 88 12.85 -5.27 1.48
N ASN A 89 13.40 -4.32 0.72
CA ASN A 89 14.58 -3.59 1.15
C ASN A 89 14.32 -2.72 2.39
N LEU A 90 13.17 -2.03 2.45
CA LEU A 90 12.77 -1.26 3.63
C LEU A 90 12.66 -2.14 4.88
N GLY A 91 11.99 -3.29 4.79
CA GLY A 91 11.87 -4.23 5.90
C GLY A 91 13.21 -4.85 6.30
N ALA A 92 14.07 -5.17 5.32
CA ALA A 92 15.40 -5.71 5.58
C ALA A 92 16.32 -4.70 6.29
N ASP A 93 16.08 -3.41 6.12
CA ASP A 93 16.79 -2.33 6.80
C ASP A 93 16.10 -1.92 8.13
N GLY A 94 15.01 -2.58 8.51
CA GLY A 94 14.26 -2.32 9.75
C GLY A 94 13.48 -1.01 9.74
N LEU A 95 13.13 -0.51 8.56
CA LEU A 95 12.35 0.72 8.38
C LEU A 95 10.85 0.41 8.30
N GLU A 96 10.04 1.28 8.89
CA GLU A 96 8.59 1.22 8.84
C GLU A 96 8.04 2.36 7.97
N PRO A 97 7.02 2.10 7.12
CA PRO A 97 6.33 3.14 6.39
C PRO A 97 5.79 4.23 7.32
N TYR A 98 5.85 5.48 6.87
CA TYR A 98 5.31 6.63 7.57
C TYR A 98 4.15 7.24 6.78
N ASP A 99 3.04 7.50 7.46
CA ASP A 99 1.80 8.00 6.84
C ASP A 99 1.96 9.40 6.24
N GLY A 100 2.87 10.21 6.80
CA GLY A 100 3.17 11.52 6.25
C GLY A 100 3.88 11.42 4.90
N GLN A 101 3.36 12.16 3.92
CA GLN A 101 3.87 12.17 2.55
C GLN A 101 3.98 13.60 2.02
N LEU A 102 4.83 13.80 1.02
CA LEU A 102 4.84 15.03 0.22
C LEU A 102 4.22 14.75 -1.13
N THR A 103 3.27 15.59 -1.56
CA THR A 103 2.66 15.51 -2.89
C THR A 103 2.94 16.80 -3.64
N LEU A 104 3.44 16.67 -4.87
CA LEU A 104 3.60 17.79 -5.79
C LEU A 104 2.43 17.78 -6.76
N ASP A 105 1.63 18.84 -6.71
CA ASP A 105 0.43 18.98 -7.54
C ASP A 105 0.77 19.48 -8.94
N GLY A 106 0.18 18.85 -9.95
CA GLY A 106 0.22 19.29 -11.36
C GLY A 106 -1.11 19.86 -11.85
N GLY A 107 -1.94 20.40 -10.96
CA GLY A 107 -3.30 20.86 -11.25
C GLY A 107 -4.34 19.77 -11.01
N SER A 108 -4.72 19.02 -12.06
CA SER A 108 -5.78 18.01 -11.95
C SER A 108 -5.35 16.68 -11.35
N LYS A 109 -4.04 16.43 -11.24
CA LYS A 109 -3.47 15.24 -10.60
C LYS A 109 -2.08 15.52 -10.02
N PRO A 110 -1.64 14.75 -9.02
CA PRO A 110 -0.24 14.73 -8.59
C PRO A 110 0.71 14.42 -9.74
N ILE A 111 1.85 15.10 -9.80
CA ILE A 111 2.94 14.80 -10.74
C ILE A 111 4.10 14.08 -10.05
N ALA A 112 4.22 14.19 -8.73
CA ALA A 112 5.13 13.41 -7.93
C ALA A 112 4.58 13.22 -6.52
N ARG A 113 4.96 12.13 -5.88
CA ARG A 113 4.69 11.85 -4.47
C ARG A 113 5.93 11.23 -3.84
N ILE A 114 6.23 11.64 -2.61
CA ILE A 114 7.35 11.12 -1.82
C ILE A 114 6.75 10.52 -0.56
N HIS A 115 6.92 9.20 -0.45
CA HIS A 115 6.64 8.44 0.77
C HIS A 115 7.92 8.31 1.59
N PHE A 116 7.77 8.22 2.91
CA PHE A 116 8.87 8.10 3.84
C PHE A 116 8.77 6.78 4.59
N ALA A 117 9.92 6.26 5.01
CA ALA A 117 10.01 5.17 5.96
C ALA A 117 11.11 5.51 6.98
N PHE A 118 10.89 5.17 8.24
CA PHE A 118 11.78 5.54 9.34
C PHE A 118 12.07 4.35 10.25
N ALA A 119 13.20 4.42 10.96
CA ALA A 119 13.46 3.48 12.04
C ALA A 119 12.39 3.64 13.14
N PRO A 120 11.90 2.54 13.74
CA PRO A 120 10.80 2.58 14.71
C PRO A 120 11.12 3.40 15.96
N ASP A 121 12.40 3.51 16.31
CA ASP A 121 12.90 4.28 17.47
C ASP A 121 13.14 5.76 17.17
N MET A 122 13.00 6.20 15.91
CA MET A 122 13.13 7.62 15.56
C MET A 122 11.98 8.42 16.19
N PRO A 123 12.26 9.48 16.98
CA PRO A 123 11.23 10.33 17.57
C PRO A 123 10.30 10.97 16.53
N GLU A 124 9.01 11.07 16.86
CA GLU A 124 7.98 11.60 15.96
C GLU A 124 8.25 13.04 15.52
N ASP A 125 8.69 13.91 16.44
CA ASP A 125 9.05 15.30 16.16
C ASP A 125 10.21 15.39 15.14
N MET A 126 11.15 14.45 15.19
CA MET A 126 12.24 14.35 14.23
C MET A 126 11.75 13.88 12.85
N ARG A 127 10.84 12.91 12.79
CA ARG A 127 10.19 12.47 11.53
C ARG A 127 9.47 13.63 10.87
N ILE A 128 8.65 14.35 11.64
CA ILE A 128 7.91 15.54 11.17
C ILE A 128 8.89 16.62 10.67
N ALA A 129 9.92 16.94 11.44
CA ALA A 129 10.90 17.96 11.06
C ALA A 129 11.63 17.59 9.76
N LEU A 130 11.97 16.31 9.55
CA LEU A 130 12.60 15.85 8.32
C LEU A 130 11.66 15.97 7.11
N VAL A 131 10.41 15.52 7.23
CA VAL A 131 9.41 15.63 6.16
C VAL A 131 9.19 17.10 5.78
N GLN A 132 9.01 17.98 6.77
CA GLN A 132 8.88 19.42 6.55
C GLN A 132 10.13 20.03 5.92
N GLY A 133 11.32 19.62 6.37
CA GLY A 133 12.59 20.06 5.83
C GLY A 133 12.78 19.69 4.35
N VAL A 134 12.44 18.46 3.98
CA VAL A 134 12.45 17.99 2.57
C VAL A 134 11.46 18.79 1.75
N GLY A 135 10.23 18.98 2.23
CA GLY A 135 9.22 19.79 1.55
C GLY A 135 9.68 21.23 1.33
N GLY A 136 10.24 21.86 2.36
CA GLY A 136 10.78 23.22 2.29
C GLY A 136 12.00 23.35 1.39
N ALA A 137 12.79 22.29 1.21
CA ALA A 137 13.92 22.27 0.26
C ALA A 137 13.42 22.17 -1.19
N ILE A 138 12.47 21.27 -1.48
CA ILE A 138 11.88 21.09 -2.81
C ILE A 138 11.18 22.38 -3.25
N ALA A 139 10.42 23.03 -2.36
CA ALA A 139 9.70 24.26 -2.65
C ALA A 139 10.58 25.44 -3.09
N ARG A 140 11.91 25.38 -2.91
CA ARG A 140 12.85 26.40 -3.41
C ARG A 140 13.11 26.30 -4.92
N TYR A 141 12.75 25.18 -5.53
CA TYR A 141 13.04 24.85 -6.93
C TYR A 141 11.79 24.68 -7.80
N LEU A 142 10.61 24.79 -7.20
CA LEU A 142 9.31 24.82 -7.87
C LEU A 142 8.83 26.27 -7.99
#